data_AF-A0A7K0IWW7-F1
#
_entry.id   AF-A0A7K0IWW7-F1
#
_cell.length_a   1.000
_cell.length_b   1.000
_cell.length_c   1.000
_cell.angle_alpha   90.00
_cell.angle_beta   90.00
_cell.angle_gamma   90.00
#
_symmetry.space_group_name_H-M   'P 1'
#
loop_
_entity.id
_entity.type
_entity.pdbx_description
1 polymer ?
#
loop_
_entity_poly.entity_id
_entity_poly.type
_entity_poly.pdbx_seq_one_letter_code
_entity_poly.pdbx_strand_id
1 'polypeptide(L)'
;MRLLILLVVVGLTNVACSLLGCPNKVTPHAATISAAHCTVESLSYMELRTLADSGQLIAGCKYRITDFRTRHTMLLTQDINTGPTEILIVTALSANSLQATAYSESYPQDLIEYELVNSSSDTAFDRGRITFRRDTRKNISSFEDWRSVKYRRGLSPETGRYTEPVDYSHGYVDKYPFNNSPDPLFFKNIRIERSAGGLLPDIVIGTGNSKWTSDIHIGQGSTRITIGDNTDTIEIAQVNGNITIGDNCTHIRIGVCSDYVSIADRCSLLNVGSNSSQITIKDSVANCNIGENVLGITVGNGSPLSEVYIGHGVNFDPAPVITAPGVIEKFMSTVAVTVDITGQTTLELAGYKYAGIIKLASQNASESLNQLHKTPGPNETNFPVELRPEAGLKVTLTGTPYESISADGQIMIRGDVVLDGDRGDAFTLKRKKMGDFSVFVEDSRSVY
;
A
#
# COMPACT_ATOMS: atom_id res chain seq x y z
N MET A 1 79.68 -19.41 -7.07
CA MET A 1 79.65 -20.61 -6.20
C MET A 1 79.93 -20.15 -4.77
N ARG A 2 78.91 -20.24 -3.89
CA ARG A 2 78.89 -20.07 -2.40
C ARG A 2 79.37 -18.71 -1.85
N LEU A 3 78.52 -17.81 -1.36
CA LEU A 3 77.60 -17.84 -0.20
C LEU A 3 78.31 -17.93 1.16
N LEU A 4 78.32 -16.83 1.93
CA LEU A 4 78.33 -16.78 3.41
C LEU A 4 78.04 -15.32 3.83
N ILE A 5 76.79 -14.92 4.04
CA ILE A 5 76.07 -14.83 5.34
C ILE A 5 76.84 -14.03 6.40
N LEU A 6 76.44 -12.76 6.54
CA LEU A 6 76.76 -11.87 7.64
C LEU A 6 75.66 -12.03 8.71
N LEU A 7 75.98 -12.67 9.83
CA LEU A 7 75.11 -12.81 11.01
C LEU A 7 75.65 -11.85 12.09
N VAL A 8 74.92 -10.78 12.39
CA VAL A 8 75.21 -9.88 13.52
C VAL A 8 74.51 -10.43 14.75
N VAL A 9 75.31 -10.95 15.69
CA VAL A 9 74.86 -11.43 17.00
C VAL A 9 74.94 -10.30 18.02
N VAL A 10 73.86 -10.20 18.77
CA VAL A 10 73.54 -9.28 19.86
C VAL A 10 74.62 -9.27 20.95
N GLY A 11 75.08 -8.06 21.32
CA GLY A 11 75.93 -7.83 22.48
C GLY A 11 75.14 -7.83 23.79
N LEU A 12 75.41 -8.83 24.63
CA LEU A 12 75.09 -8.86 26.06
C LEU A 12 76.41 -8.84 26.82
N THR A 13 76.77 -7.70 27.42
CA THR A 13 77.77 -7.64 28.50
C THR A 13 77.34 -6.57 29.49
N ASN A 14 77.04 -6.98 30.73
CA ASN A 14 77.92 -6.58 31.83
C ASN A 14 77.68 -7.39 33.10
N VAL A 15 78.82 -7.63 33.73
CA VAL A 15 79.12 -8.55 34.81
C VAL A 15 78.99 -7.85 36.16
N ALA A 16 78.51 -8.64 37.12
CA ALA A 16 78.62 -8.58 38.59
C ALA A 16 79.31 -7.38 39.27
N CYS A 17 78.65 -6.85 40.30
CA CYS A 17 79.29 -6.23 41.45
C CYS A 17 78.64 -6.68 42.77
N SER A 18 79.41 -7.50 43.49
CA SER A 18 79.49 -7.85 44.92
C SER A 18 78.31 -7.73 45.90
N LEU A 19 78.18 -8.83 46.66
CA LEU A 19 77.63 -9.00 47.99
C LEU A 19 77.94 -7.86 48.99
N LEU A 20 76.92 -7.39 49.72
CA LEU A 20 76.83 -7.32 51.20
C LEU A 20 75.56 -6.54 51.62
N GLY A 21 74.69 -7.15 52.44
CA GLY A 21 73.99 -6.44 53.53
C GLY A 21 72.63 -5.76 53.28
N CYS A 22 71.56 -6.55 53.41
CA CYS A 22 70.24 -6.22 54.00
C CYS A 22 69.24 -5.27 53.29
N PRO A 23 67.93 -5.48 53.54
CA PRO A 23 66.87 -5.17 52.60
C PRO A 23 66.12 -3.89 52.99
N ASN A 24 66.02 -2.95 52.06
CA ASN A 24 64.85 -2.08 51.98
C ASN A 24 64.36 -2.09 50.54
N LYS A 25 63.38 -2.96 50.31
CA LYS A 25 62.59 -3.06 49.10
C LYS A 25 61.78 -1.77 48.98
N VAL A 26 62.42 -0.71 48.48
CA VAL A 26 61.71 0.43 47.91
C VAL A 26 61.03 -0.12 46.67
N THR A 27 59.76 -0.50 46.82
CA THR A 27 58.84 -0.70 45.71
C THR A 27 59.09 0.43 44.71
N PRO A 28 59.42 0.14 43.43
CA PRO A 28 59.37 1.18 42.43
C PRO A 28 57.94 1.70 42.47
N HIS A 29 57.80 2.95 42.88
CA HIS A 29 56.54 3.67 42.79
C HIS A 29 56.16 3.54 41.33
N ALA A 30 55.11 2.75 41.07
CA ALA A 30 54.57 2.56 39.75
C ALA A 30 54.39 3.96 39.20
N ALA A 31 55.21 4.31 38.20
CA ALA A 31 55.00 5.52 37.44
C ALA A 31 53.56 5.41 36.96
N THR A 32 52.70 6.19 37.63
CA THR A 32 51.30 6.27 37.27
C THR A 32 51.37 6.81 35.86
N ILE A 33 51.14 5.93 34.87
CA ILE A 33 51.04 6.32 33.48
C ILE A 33 49.89 7.31 33.49
N SER A 34 50.25 8.59 33.51
CA SER A 34 49.33 9.69 33.32
C SER A 34 48.62 9.34 32.04
N ALA A 35 47.33 9.00 32.13
CA ALA A 35 46.48 8.75 30.98
C ALA A 35 46.73 9.93 30.03
N ALA A 36 47.37 9.65 28.89
CA ALA A 36 47.69 10.68 27.92
C ALA A 36 46.37 11.38 27.62
N HIS A 37 46.28 12.66 27.98
CA HIS A 37 45.06 13.43 27.80
C HIS A 37 44.85 13.56 26.30
N CYS A 38 43.98 12.70 25.76
CA CYS A 38 43.80 12.63 24.34
C CYS A 38 42.74 13.62 23.88
N THR A 39 43.19 14.73 23.31
CA THR A 39 42.34 15.62 22.51
C THR A 39 42.10 15.01 21.14
N VAL A 40 40.94 15.28 20.53
CA VAL A 40 40.65 14.82 19.17
C VAL A 40 41.62 15.51 18.20
N GLU A 41 42.48 14.73 17.54
CA GLU A 41 43.45 15.24 16.58
C GLU A 41 42.84 15.26 15.17
N SER A 42 42.96 16.37 14.44
CA SER A 42 42.45 16.48 13.06
C SER A 42 43.56 16.18 12.07
N LEU A 43 43.34 15.17 11.23
CA LEU A 43 44.31 14.66 10.26
C LEU A 43 43.62 14.37 8.92
N SER A 44 44.36 14.44 7.83
CA SER A 44 43.96 13.78 6.58
C SER A 44 44.02 12.25 6.73
N TYR A 45 43.34 11.54 5.84
CA TYR A 45 43.43 10.07 5.77
C TYR A 45 44.89 9.59 5.62
N MET A 46 45.69 10.27 4.81
CA MET A 46 47.08 9.87 4.55
C MET A 46 47.96 9.99 5.81
N GLU A 47 47.77 11.07 6.59
CA GLU A 47 48.48 11.25 7.86
C GLU A 47 48.05 10.21 8.89
N LEU A 48 46.73 9.98 9.04
CA LEU A 48 46.21 8.92 9.92
C LEU A 48 46.77 7.54 9.52
N ARG A 49 46.83 7.26 8.22
CA ARG A 49 47.37 6.02 7.68
C ARG A 49 48.84 5.85 8.03
N THR A 50 49.63 6.91 7.87
CA THR A 50 51.06 6.93 8.21
C THR A 50 51.29 6.71 9.71
N LEU A 51 50.47 7.30 10.58
CA LEU A 51 50.51 7.06 12.03
C LEU A 51 50.19 5.60 12.37
N ALA A 52 49.17 5.02 11.73
CA ALA A 52 48.79 3.62 11.94
C ALA A 52 49.90 2.66 11.49
N ASP A 53 50.45 2.87 10.29
CA ASP A 53 51.50 2.02 9.71
C ASP A 53 52.83 2.13 10.48
N SER A 54 53.11 3.28 11.08
CA SER A 54 54.31 3.50 11.92
C SER A 54 54.14 3.06 13.38
N GLY A 55 52.96 2.60 13.78
CA GLY A 55 52.70 2.18 15.15
C GLY A 55 52.68 3.35 16.14
N GLN A 56 52.21 4.52 15.71
CA GLN A 56 52.23 5.77 16.48
C GLN A 56 50.84 6.23 16.95
N LEU A 57 49.79 5.45 16.71
CA LEU A 57 48.49 5.74 17.31
C LEU A 57 48.56 5.60 18.84
N ILE A 58 47.75 6.35 19.55
CA ILE A 58 47.65 6.24 21.01
C ILE A 58 46.33 5.55 21.32
N ALA A 59 46.37 4.38 21.97
CA ALA A 59 45.17 3.63 22.31
C ALA A 59 44.19 4.49 23.14
N GLY A 60 42.90 4.46 22.79
CA GLY A 60 41.84 5.28 23.38
C GLY A 60 41.71 6.69 22.79
N CYS A 61 42.65 7.13 21.96
CA CYS A 61 42.57 8.42 21.28
C CYS A 61 41.56 8.45 20.13
N LYS A 62 41.01 9.64 19.89
CA LYS A 62 40.13 9.91 18.75
C LYS A 62 40.87 10.72 17.70
N TYR A 63 40.69 10.33 16.44
CA TYR A 63 41.26 10.99 15.27
C TYR A 63 40.13 11.41 14.35
N ARG A 64 40.14 12.66 13.90
CA ARG A 64 39.15 13.28 13.03
C ARG A 64 39.71 13.35 11.60
N ILE A 65 39.22 12.48 10.73
CA ILE A 65 39.61 12.37 9.33
C ILE A 65 38.92 13.50 8.55
N THR A 66 39.70 14.47 8.07
CA THR A 66 39.14 15.72 7.50
C THR A 66 38.77 15.62 6.03
N ASP A 67 39.27 14.62 5.31
CA ASP A 67 39.13 14.49 3.86
C ASP A 67 38.52 13.15 3.41
N PHE A 68 37.93 12.38 4.33
CA PHE A 68 37.28 11.11 3.98
C PHE A 68 36.19 11.35 2.94
N ARG A 69 36.12 10.44 1.95
CA ARG A 69 35.08 10.40 0.94
C ARG A 69 34.91 8.96 0.47
N THR A 70 33.67 8.55 0.23
CA THR A 70 33.38 7.26 -0.37
C THR A 70 33.64 7.32 -1.86
N ARG A 71 34.42 6.37 -2.39
CA ARG A 71 34.63 6.16 -3.82
C ARG A 71 34.43 4.70 -4.15
N HIS A 72 33.71 4.40 -5.22
CA HIS A 72 33.48 3.03 -5.65
C HIS A 72 33.39 2.94 -7.17
N THR A 73 33.74 1.78 -7.69
CA THR A 73 33.59 1.43 -9.11
C THR A 73 32.13 1.08 -9.36
N MET A 74 31.48 1.81 -10.27
CA MET A 74 30.15 1.47 -10.73
C MET A 74 30.21 0.12 -11.44
N LEU A 75 29.38 -0.82 -10.98
CA LEU A 75 29.23 -2.11 -11.62
C LEU A 75 28.96 -1.93 -13.11
N LEU A 76 29.59 -2.78 -13.92
CA LEU A 76 29.42 -2.91 -15.38
C LEU A 76 30.06 -1.83 -16.25
N THR A 77 30.33 -0.60 -15.76
CA THR A 77 30.91 0.48 -16.60
C THR A 77 32.33 0.87 -16.23
N GLN A 78 32.84 0.38 -15.10
CA GLN A 78 34.15 0.75 -14.54
C GLN A 78 34.29 2.25 -14.18
N ASP A 79 33.23 3.03 -14.31
CA ASP A 79 33.24 4.44 -13.93
C ASP A 79 33.35 4.59 -12.41
N ILE A 80 34.09 5.60 -11.96
CA ILE A 80 34.27 5.84 -10.53
C ILE A 80 33.27 6.87 -10.04
N ASN A 81 32.37 6.47 -9.15
CA ASN A 81 31.54 7.40 -8.40
C ASN A 81 32.33 7.93 -7.19
N THR A 82 32.26 9.24 -6.95
CA THR A 82 32.92 9.90 -5.81
C THR A 82 31.87 10.67 -5.02
N GLY A 83 31.68 10.27 -3.76
CA GLY A 83 30.83 10.96 -2.81
C GLY A 83 31.42 12.29 -2.33
N PRO A 84 30.61 13.12 -1.67
CA PRO A 84 31.10 14.34 -1.03
C PRO A 84 32.09 14.00 0.09
N THR A 85 32.95 14.96 0.44
CA THR A 85 33.80 14.85 1.62
C THR A 85 32.93 14.82 2.88
N GLU A 86 33.18 13.84 3.74
CA GLU A 86 32.50 13.62 5.00
C GLU A 86 33.54 13.47 6.12
N ILE A 87 33.32 14.15 7.24
CA ILE A 87 34.25 14.11 8.37
C ILE A 87 33.90 12.92 9.26
N LEU A 88 34.86 12.00 9.44
CA LEU A 88 34.72 10.84 10.31
C LEU A 88 35.64 10.97 11.52
N ILE A 89 35.13 10.59 12.69
CA ILE A 89 35.90 10.47 13.93
C ILE A 89 36.04 8.99 14.26
N VAL A 90 37.28 8.51 14.34
CA VAL A 90 37.64 7.12 14.62
C VAL A 90 38.40 7.03 15.94
N THR A 91 38.31 5.89 16.63
CA THR A 91 39.02 5.67 17.91
C THR A 91 40.12 4.65 17.71
N ALA A 92 41.34 4.91 18.18
CA ALA A 92 42.43 3.93 18.14
C ALA A 92 42.24 2.86 19.24
N LEU A 93 42.31 1.59 18.87
CA LEU A 93 42.31 0.47 19.82
C LEU A 93 43.73 0.13 20.30
N SER A 94 44.72 0.30 19.42
CA SER A 94 46.13 0.05 19.69
C SER A 94 47.00 1.05 18.93
N ALA A 95 48.32 0.87 19.01
CA ALA A 95 49.28 1.70 18.30
C ALA A 95 49.17 1.67 16.75
N ASN A 96 48.47 0.68 16.21
CA ASN A 96 48.39 0.39 14.79
C ASN A 96 47.00 -0.09 14.33
N SER A 97 45.97 0.03 15.18
CA SER A 97 44.61 -0.41 14.83
C SER A 97 43.56 0.56 15.34
N LEU A 98 42.47 0.63 14.58
CA LEU A 98 41.29 1.43 14.89
C LEU A 98 40.14 0.54 15.33
N GLN A 99 39.25 1.08 16.15
CA GLN A 99 37.94 0.52 16.40
C GLN A 99 37.13 0.60 15.12
N ALA A 100 36.39 -0.47 14.81
CA ALA A 100 35.52 -0.48 13.63
C ALA A 100 34.46 0.63 13.68
N THR A 101 33.92 0.93 14.86
CA THR A 101 32.91 1.98 15.02
C THR A 101 33.50 3.38 14.78
N ALA A 102 32.88 4.13 13.88
CA ALA A 102 33.19 5.52 13.60
C ALA A 102 31.98 6.43 13.85
N TYR A 103 32.24 7.72 14.03
CA TYR A 103 31.22 8.75 14.16
C TYR A 103 31.31 9.73 12.99
N SER A 104 30.17 10.17 12.47
CA SER A 104 30.08 11.20 11.43
C SER A 104 29.58 12.52 12.01
N GLU A 105 30.24 13.62 11.70
CA GLU A 105 29.74 14.95 12.09
C GLU A 105 28.51 15.37 11.28
N SER A 106 28.43 14.97 10.01
CA SER A 106 27.30 15.29 9.13
C SER A 106 26.07 14.45 9.45
N TYR A 107 26.27 13.23 9.98
CA TYR A 107 25.21 12.28 10.29
C TYR A 107 25.41 11.69 11.70
N PRO A 108 25.24 12.51 12.76
CA PRO A 108 25.58 12.12 14.13
C PRO A 108 24.72 10.98 14.70
N GLN A 109 23.57 10.70 14.09
CA GLN A 109 22.67 9.60 14.46
C GLN A 109 23.02 8.26 13.80
N ASP A 110 23.95 8.24 12.84
CA ASP A 110 24.26 7.04 12.10
C ASP A 110 25.22 6.14 12.90
N LEU A 111 24.95 4.84 12.91
CA LEU A 111 25.92 3.82 13.33
C LEU A 111 26.77 3.47 12.12
N ILE A 112 28.08 3.70 12.21
CA ILE A 112 29.03 3.51 11.10
C ILE A 112 30.10 2.52 11.53
N GLU A 113 30.37 1.55 10.67
CA GLU A 113 31.58 0.73 10.71
C GLU A 113 32.53 1.16 9.59
N TYR A 114 33.79 1.43 9.94
CA TYR A 114 34.84 1.93 9.07
C TYR A 114 36.10 1.07 9.20
N GLU A 115 36.70 0.75 8.06
CA GLU A 115 38.02 0.14 7.96
C GLU A 115 39.02 1.14 7.35
N LEU A 116 40.19 1.28 7.99
CA LEU A 116 41.26 2.15 7.50
C LEU A 116 41.86 1.62 6.19
N VAL A 117 41.96 0.30 6.06
CA VAL A 117 42.44 -0.38 4.86
C VAL A 117 41.23 -0.98 4.16
N ASN A 118 40.98 -0.59 2.91
CA ASN A 118 39.94 -1.23 2.12
C ASN A 118 40.28 -2.72 1.92
N SER A 119 39.40 -3.60 2.40
CA SER A 119 39.54 -5.06 2.28
C SER A 119 38.75 -5.64 1.08
N SER A 120 38.02 -4.79 0.35
CA SER A 120 37.23 -5.23 -0.82
C SER A 120 38.08 -5.39 -2.09
N SER A 121 37.49 -6.05 -3.09
CA SER A 121 38.08 -6.15 -4.44
C SER A 121 37.98 -4.86 -5.25
N ASP A 122 37.15 -3.90 -4.83
CA ASP A 122 37.00 -2.62 -5.51
C ASP A 122 38.13 -1.67 -5.08
N THR A 123 39.06 -1.39 -5.98
CA THR A 123 40.23 -0.55 -5.69
C THR A 123 39.94 0.95 -5.75
N ALA A 124 38.72 1.37 -6.09
CA ALA A 124 38.36 2.79 -6.15
C ALA A 124 38.30 3.47 -4.77
N PHE A 125 38.08 2.69 -3.70
CA PHE A 125 38.13 3.19 -2.32
C PHE A 125 39.56 3.61 -1.95
N ASP A 126 39.81 4.91 -1.86
CA ASP A 126 41.15 5.49 -1.67
C ASP A 126 41.43 6.02 -0.25
N ARG A 127 40.43 6.03 0.64
CA ARG A 127 40.52 6.57 2.02
C ARG A 127 39.93 5.63 3.07
N GLY A 128 40.22 4.35 2.93
CA GLY A 128 39.51 3.30 3.66
C GLY A 128 38.08 3.14 3.14
N ARG A 129 37.22 2.48 3.93
CA ARG A 129 35.87 2.13 3.50
C ARG A 129 34.91 2.08 4.68
N ILE A 130 33.69 2.56 4.47
CA ILE A 130 32.57 2.29 5.37
C ILE A 130 31.98 0.93 4.96
N THR A 131 32.03 -0.04 5.87
CA THR A 131 31.57 -1.41 5.65
C THR A 131 30.13 -1.62 6.09
N PHE A 132 29.60 -0.73 6.93
CA PHE A 132 28.21 -0.75 7.36
C PHE A 132 27.77 0.65 7.78
N ARG A 133 26.55 1.01 7.43
CA ARG A 133 25.92 2.26 7.88
C ARG A 133 24.45 2.05 8.19
N ARG A 134 24.00 2.49 9.37
CA ARG A 134 22.59 2.50 9.78
C ARG A 134 22.16 3.87 10.30
N ASP A 135 21.16 4.46 9.68
CA ASP A 135 20.45 5.64 10.21
C ASP A 135 19.44 5.16 11.28
N THR A 136 19.71 5.47 12.54
CA THR A 136 18.90 5.01 13.68
C THR A 136 17.54 5.70 13.79
N ARG A 137 17.35 6.87 13.16
CA ARG A 137 16.07 7.59 13.16
C ARG A 137 15.12 7.04 12.12
N LYS A 138 15.64 6.75 10.93
CA LYS A 138 14.84 6.21 9.80
C LYS A 138 14.80 4.69 9.76
N ASN A 139 15.61 4.03 10.59
CA ASN A 139 15.78 2.58 10.61
C ASN A 139 16.18 2.00 9.24
N ILE A 140 17.09 2.69 8.53
CA ILE A 140 17.61 2.28 7.23
C ILE A 140 19.06 1.85 7.41
N SER A 141 19.44 0.68 6.87
CA SER A 141 20.81 0.18 6.94
C SER A 141 21.23 -0.56 5.68
N SER A 142 22.53 -0.55 5.38
CA SER A 142 23.14 -1.38 4.34
C SER A 142 24.58 -1.77 4.73
N PHE A 143 25.10 -2.83 4.11
CA PHE A 143 26.48 -3.32 4.25
C PHE A 143 27.52 -2.47 3.46
N GLU A 144 27.29 -1.15 3.41
CA GLU A 144 28.11 -0.15 2.74
C GLU A 144 27.61 1.26 3.07
N ASP A 145 28.34 2.28 2.62
CA ASP A 145 27.88 3.67 2.67
C ASP A 145 26.77 3.95 1.64
N TRP A 146 25.55 3.54 1.94
CA TRP A 146 24.37 3.78 1.11
C TRP A 146 24.05 5.28 0.90
N ARG A 147 24.65 6.20 1.66
CA ARG A 147 24.49 7.64 1.41
C ARG A 147 25.24 8.07 0.15
N SER A 148 26.44 7.54 -0.06
CA SER A 148 27.34 7.95 -1.15
C SER A 148 27.49 6.92 -2.27
N VAL A 149 27.33 5.63 -1.98
CA VAL A 149 27.31 4.57 -2.99
C VAL A 149 26.06 4.74 -3.86
N LYS A 150 26.27 4.68 -5.18
CA LYS A 150 25.25 4.84 -6.22
C LYS A 150 25.39 3.73 -7.24
N TYR A 151 24.26 3.16 -7.63
CA TYR A 151 24.18 2.13 -8.67
C TYR A 151 23.55 2.73 -9.93
N ARG A 152 24.02 2.32 -11.11
CA ARG A 152 23.37 2.68 -12.37
C ARG A 152 22.07 1.91 -12.53
N ARG A 153 21.08 2.57 -13.14
CA ARG A 153 19.83 1.97 -13.61
C ARG A 153 19.81 2.09 -15.13
N GLY A 154 19.41 1.04 -15.85
CA GLY A 154 19.13 1.15 -17.28
C GLY A 154 17.70 1.65 -17.48
N LEU A 155 17.46 2.63 -18.34
CA LEU A 155 16.10 3.02 -18.76
C LEU A 155 15.83 2.47 -20.16
N SER A 156 15.04 1.41 -20.30
CA SER A 156 14.61 0.91 -21.61
C SER A 156 13.81 1.99 -22.34
N PRO A 157 14.22 2.47 -23.52
CA PRO A 157 13.51 3.52 -24.23
C PRO A 157 12.31 2.97 -25.00
N GLU A 158 12.28 1.67 -25.26
CA GLU A 158 11.14 0.97 -25.87
C GLU A 158 9.95 0.96 -24.91
N THR A 159 10.22 0.77 -23.62
CA THR A 159 9.18 0.64 -22.59
C THR A 159 9.05 1.88 -21.70
N GLY A 160 10.03 2.78 -21.71
CA GLY A 160 10.16 3.87 -20.74
C GLY A 160 10.38 3.39 -19.31
N ARG A 161 10.76 2.12 -19.09
CA ARG A 161 10.88 1.51 -17.76
C ARG A 161 12.35 1.38 -17.35
N TYR A 162 12.61 1.61 -16.06
CA TYR A 162 13.91 1.24 -15.50
C TYR A 162 13.99 -0.28 -15.43
N THR A 163 15.01 -0.85 -16.08
CA THR A 163 15.28 -2.28 -16.09
C THR A 163 16.60 -2.54 -15.37
N GLU A 164 16.79 -3.80 -14.95
CA GLU A 164 18.15 -4.27 -14.70
C GLU A 164 18.98 -4.04 -15.98
N PRO A 165 20.26 -3.64 -15.84
CA PRO A 165 21.12 -3.33 -16.97
C PRO A 165 21.60 -4.63 -17.63
N VAL A 166 20.68 -5.35 -18.26
CA VAL A 166 20.95 -6.57 -19.06
C VAL A 166 20.94 -6.31 -20.56
N ASP A 167 20.36 -5.20 -21.03
CA ASP A 167 20.33 -4.84 -22.46
C ASP A 167 20.74 -3.38 -22.69
N TYR A 168 21.91 -3.20 -23.31
CA TYR A 168 22.60 -1.92 -23.45
C TYR A 168 22.39 -1.23 -24.80
N SER A 169 21.63 -1.85 -25.71
CA SER A 169 21.44 -1.30 -27.05
C SER A 169 20.63 0.00 -27.05
N HIS A 170 19.86 0.24 -26.00
CA HIS A 170 18.84 1.28 -26.01
C HIS A 170 18.75 2.12 -24.72
N GLY A 171 19.42 1.76 -23.62
CA GLY A 171 19.20 2.38 -22.30
C GLY A 171 19.58 3.86 -22.14
N TYR A 172 18.62 4.76 -21.88
CA TYR A 172 18.93 6.12 -21.37
C TYR A 172 19.43 6.04 -19.92
N VAL A 173 20.42 6.87 -19.58
CA VAL A 173 21.22 6.72 -18.36
C VAL A 173 20.87 7.84 -17.38
N ASP A 174 20.17 7.51 -16.30
CA ASP A 174 19.80 8.49 -15.27
C ASP A 174 20.81 8.48 -14.10
N LYS A 175 21.20 9.68 -13.66
CA LYS A 175 22.23 9.95 -12.65
C LYS A 175 21.65 10.12 -11.23
N TYR A 176 20.32 10.15 -11.06
CA TYR A 176 19.70 10.50 -9.77
C TYR A 176 19.20 9.29 -8.95
N PRO A 177 19.33 9.33 -7.60
CA PRO A 177 18.74 8.35 -6.68
C PRO A 177 17.23 8.60 -6.46
N PHE A 178 16.50 7.56 -5.99
CA PHE A 178 15.04 7.51 -5.80
C PHE A 178 14.42 8.70 -5.04
N ASN A 179 15.18 9.42 -4.21
CA ASN A 179 14.66 10.50 -3.36
C ASN A 179 14.98 11.92 -3.85
N ASN A 180 15.78 12.07 -4.91
CA ASN A 180 16.31 13.35 -5.37
C ASN A 180 16.05 13.58 -6.87
N SER A 181 14.97 13.01 -7.43
CA SER A 181 14.52 13.48 -8.74
C SER A 181 14.10 14.95 -8.58
N PRO A 182 14.69 15.88 -9.36
CA PRO A 182 14.29 17.28 -9.34
C PRO A 182 12.90 17.52 -9.95
N ASP A 183 12.22 16.46 -10.43
CA ASP A 183 10.84 16.51 -10.91
C ASP A 183 9.86 16.21 -9.76
N PRO A 184 9.09 17.20 -9.27
CA PRO A 184 8.29 17.04 -8.06
C PRO A 184 6.98 16.25 -8.21
N LEU A 185 6.69 15.62 -9.36
CA LEU A 185 5.27 15.45 -9.73
C LEU A 185 4.72 14.05 -10.02
N PHE A 186 5.48 12.96 -10.18
CA PHE A 186 4.85 11.68 -10.54
C PHE A 186 5.58 10.44 -10.01
N PHE A 187 4.88 9.66 -9.19
CA PHE A 187 5.24 8.25 -8.97
C PHE A 187 4.47 7.42 -10.01
N LYS A 188 5.14 6.98 -11.07
CA LYS A 188 4.56 6.06 -12.08
C LYS A 188 5.20 4.69 -11.97
N ASN A 189 4.42 3.64 -12.24
CA ASN A 189 4.88 2.25 -12.35
C ASN A 189 5.45 1.66 -11.04
N ILE A 190 4.73 1.82 -9.92
CA ILE A 190 5.13 1.16 -8.67
C ILE A 190 4.67 -0.30 -8.74
N ARG A 191 5.63 -1.21 -8.98
CA ARG A 191 5.40 -2.66 -8.92
C ARG A 191 6.04 -3.22 -7.66
N ILE A 192 5.22 -3.69 -6.73
CA ILE A 192 5.66 -4.38 -5.51
C ILE A 192 5.20 -5.83 -5.62
N GLU A 193 6.12 -6.71 -5.97
CA GLU A 193 5.86 -8.14 -6.10
C GLU A 193 6.82 -8.93 -5.24
N ARG A 194 6.38 -10.12 -4.83
CA ARG A 194 7.19 -11.06 -4.05
C ARG A 194 7.66 -12.22 -4.93
N SER A 195 8.89 -12.65 -4.74
CA SER A 195 9.32 -14.02 -5.09
C SER A 195 8.87 -15.00 -3.99
N ALA A 196 7.96 -15.93 -4.31
CA ALA A 196 7.62 -17.17 -3.57
C ALA A 196 7.92 -17.25 -2.05
N GLY A 197 6.88 -17.29 -1.17
CA GLY A 197 7.02 -17.66 0.26
C GLY A 197 6.27 -16.83 1.33
N GLY A 198 6.79 -15.67 1.75
CA GLY A 198 6.41 -15.02 3.03
C GLY A 198 5.61 -13.70 2.96
N LEU A 199 4.74 -13.40 3.92
CA LEU A 199 3.87 -12.19 3.93
C LEU A 199 4.63 -10.90 3.56
N LEU A 200 4.05 -10.06 2.69
CA LEU A 200 4.59 -8.72 2.48
C LEU A 200 4.27 -7.86 3.73
N PRO A 201 5.25 -7.08 4.23
CA PRO A 201 5.02 -6.14 5.33
C PRO A 201 4.04 -5.03 4.90
N ASP A 202 3.68 -4.14 5.81
CA ASP A 202 2.82 -2.99 5.52
C ASP A 202 3.34 -2.19 4.30
N ILE A 203 2.53 -2.13 3.24
CA ILE A 203 2.82 -1.37 2.02
C ILE A 203 2.15 -0.01 2.14
N VAL A 204 2.94 1.06 2.12
CA VAL A 204 2.46 2.44 2.18
C VAL A 204 2.97 3.20 0.96
N ILE A 205 2.04 3.65 0.11
CA ILE A 205 2.35 4.40 -1.11
C ILE A 205 1.62 5.75 -1.07
N GLY A 206 2.35 6.85 -1.23
CA GLY A 206 1.77 8.15 -1.62
C GLY A 206 0.96 8.89 -0.55
N THR A 207 1.25 8.77 0.75
CA THR A 207 0.47 9.39 1.85
C THR A 207 0.56 10.93 1.99
N GLY A 208 0.76 11.66 0.88
CA GLY A 208 0.80 13.13 0.87
C GLY A 208 -0.20 13.70 -0.12
N ASN A 209 -1.07 14.60 0.35
CA ASN A 209 -2.29 15.15 -0.26
C ASN A 209 -2.13 15.92 -1.60
N SER A 210 -1.11 15.68 -2.43
CA SER A 210 -0.89 16.45 -3.67
C SER A 210 -0.11 15.72 -4.76
N LYS A 211 0.07 14.39 -4.67
CA LYS A 211 0.92 13.66 -5.63
C LYS A 211 0.11 12.63 -6.39
N TRP A 212 0.04 12.83 -7.71
CA TRP A 212 -0.59 11.89 -8.63
C TRP A 212 0.29 10.64 -8.71
N THR A 213 -0.29 9.51 -8.29
CA THR A 213 0.36 8.21 -8.43
C THR A 213 -0.36 7.43 -9.54
N SER A 214 0.36 6.77 -10.43
CA SER A 214 -0.27 5.93 -11.46
C SER A 214 0.40 4.56 -11.52
N ASP A 215 -0.39 3.57 -11.92
CA ASP A 215 0.08 2.21 -12.20
C ASP A 215 0.72 1.55 -10.97
N ILE A 216 -0.05 1.46 -9.88
CA ILE A 216 0.32 0.70 -8.70
C ILE A 216 -0.09 -0.75 -8.89
N HIS A 217 0.88 -1.65 -8.89
CA HIS A 217 0.65 -3.09 -8.85
C HIS A 217 1.22 -3.67 -7.56
N ILE A 218 0.34 -4.26 -6.74
CA ILE A 218 0.72 -4.93 -5.48
C ILE A 218 0.41 -6.42 -5.60
N GLY A 219 1.43 -7.24 -5.41
CA GLY A 219 1.34 -8.70 -5.44
C GLY A 219 0.53 -9.30 -4.27
N GLN A 220 0.40 -10.63 -4.30
CA GLN A 220 -0.42 -11.40 -3.35
C GLN A 220 0.21 -11.43 -1.94
N GLY A 221 -0.62 -11.52 -0.89
CA GLY A 221 -0.18 -11.86 0.47
C GLY A 221 0.35 -10.68 1.30
N SER A 222 -0.12 -9.47 1.06
CA SER A 222 0.22 -8.30 1.88
C SER A 222 -0.72 -8.18 3.07
N THR A 223 -0.18 -7.87 4.25
CA THR A 223 -0.95 -7.79 5.50
C THR A 223 -1.76 -6.50 5.61
N ARG A 224 -1.17 -5.37 5.18
CA ARG A 224 -1.79 -4.05 5.14
C ARG A 224 -1.32 -3.29 3.90
N ILE A 225 -2.25 -2.74 3.14
CA ILE A 225 -1.99 -1.90 1.98
C ILE A 225 -2.65 -0.55 2.24
N THR A 226 -1.87 0.52 2.20
CA THR A 226 -2.35 1.89 2.26
C THR A 226 -1.85 2.64 1.03
N ILE A 227 -2.78 3.06 0.19
CA ILE A 227 -2.51 3.89 -0.99
C ILE A 227 -3.16 5.26 -0.73
N GLY A 228 -2.39 6.33 -0.90
CA GLY A 228 -2.88 7.70 -0.74
C GLY A 228 -3.79 8.15 -1.88
N ASP A 229 -4.21 9.41 -1.80
CA ASP A 229 -5.18 10.03 -2.71
C ASP A 229 -4.62 10.24 -4.14
N ASN A 230 -5.51 10.52 -5.10
CA ASN A 230 -5.20 10.90 -6.49
C ASN A 230 -4.40 9.82 -7.23
N THR A 231 -4.86 8.56 -7.16
CA THR A 231 -4.22 7.45 -7.86
C THR A 231 -5.02 6.97 -9.06
N ASP A 232 -4.41 6.92 -10.25
CA ASP A 232 -5.14 6.63 -11.49
C ASP A 232 -5.53 5.14 -11.60
N THR A 233 -4.54 4.24 -11.56
CA THR A 233 -4.74 2.79 -11.64
C THR A 233 -4.12 2.10 -10.43
N ILE A 234 -4.94 1.33 -9.72
CA ILE A 234 -4.55 0.47 -8.60
C ILE A 234 -4.96 -0.96 -8.92
N GLU A 235 -3.99 -1.85 -8.99
CA GLU A 235 -4.21 -3.29 -9.05
C GLU A 235 -3.59 -3.96 -7.82
N ILE A 236 -4.44 -4.56 -7.01
CA ILE A 236 -4.05 -5.35 -5.84
C ILE A 236 -4.42 -6.80 -6.13
N ALA A 237 -3.45 -7.70 -6.07
CA ALA A 237 -3.65 -9.12 -6.35
C ALA A 237 -4.52 -9.82 -5.27
N GLN A 238 -4.68 -11.14 -5.38
CA GLN A 238 -5.52 -11.94 -4.46
C GLN A 238 -4.90 -12.07 -3.06
N VAL A 239 -5.74 -12.36 -2.06
CA VAL A 239 -5.34 -12.73 -0.69
C VAL A 239 -4.51 -11.62 -0.02
N ASN A 240 -5.15 -10.50 0.26
CA ASN A 240 -4.54 -9.38 0.98
C ASN A 240 -5.37 -9.09 2.25
N GLY A 241 -4.72 -8.62 3.31
CA GLY A 241 -5.39 -8.26 4.56
C GLY A 241 -6.16 -6.95 4.44
N ASN A 242 -5.79 -5.95 5.22
CA ASN A 242 -6.50 -4.66 5.21
C ASN A 242 -6.03 -3.78 4.05
N ILE A 243 -6.95 -3.37 3.19
CA ILE A 243 -6.72 -2.46 2.07
C ILE A 243 -7.40 -1.13 2.36
N THR A 244 -6.63 -0.04 2.32
CA THR A 244 -7.13 1.33 2.41
C THR A 244 -6.64 2.11 1.21
N ILE A 245 -7.58 2.68 0.46
CA ILE A 245 -7.30 3.51 -0.71
C ILE A 245 -7.91 4.90 -0.47
N GLY A 246 -7.09 5.93 -0.66
CA GLY A 246 -7.45 7.34 -0.50
C GLY A 246 -8.44 7.86 -1.55
N ASP A 247 -8.68 9.18 -1.51
CA ASP A 247 -9.69 9.86 -2.31
C ASP A 247 -9.26 10.04 -3.78
N ASN A 248 -10.21 10.23 -4.70
CA ASN A 248 -9.99 10.55 -6.12
C ASN A 248 -9.18 9.47 -6.88
N CYS A 249 -9.50 8.20 -6.68
CA CYS A 249 -8.86 7.08 -7.39
C CYS A 249 -9.74 6.55 -8.53
N THR A 250 -9.24 6.49 -9.76
CA THR A 250 -10.10 6.32 -10.95
C THR A 250 -10.32 4.86 -11.39
N HIS A 251 -9.35 3.96 -11.21
CA HIS A 251 -9.45 2.55 -11.59
C HIS A 251 -8.89 1.63 -10.50
N ILE A 252 -9.76 1.14 -9.62
CA ILE A 252 -9.38 0.23 -8.53
C ILE A 252 -9.80 -1.19 -8.87
N ARG A 253 -8.84 -2.11 -8.90
CA ARG A 253 -9.07 -3.56 -8.99
C ARG A 253 -8.45 -4.24 -7.78
N ILE A 254 -9.29 -4.85 -6.95
CA ILE A 254 -8.88 -5.65 -5.80
C ILE A 254 -9.20 -7.10 -6.10
N GLY A 255 -8.20 -7.97 -5.91
CA GLY A 255 -8.32 -9.41 -6.11
C GLY A 255 -9.31 -10.10 -5.15
N VAL A 256 -9.43 -11.41 -5.30
CA VAL A 256 -10.31 -12.28 -4.50
C VAL A 256 -9.77 -12.44 -3.07
N CYS A 257 -10.66 -12.57 -2.08
CA CYS A 257 -10.37 -12.76 -0.66
C CYS A 257 -9.57 -11.61 -0.01
N SER A 258 -10.21 -10.46 0.20
CA SER A 258 -9.64 -9.39 1.04
C SER A 258 -10.43 -9.23 2.34
N ASP A 259 -9.74 -9.12 3.49
CA ASP A 259 -10.41 -9.09 4.80
C ASP A 259 -11.21 -7.80 4.98
N TYR A 260 -10.57 -6.64 4.85
CA TYR A 260 -11.19 -5.32 4.98
C TYR A 260 -10.79 -4.43 3.81
N VAL A 261 -11.76 -3.91 3.06
CA VAL A 261 -11.54 -2.96 1.96
C VAL A 261 -12.23 -1.66 2.29
N SER A 262 -11.46 -0.59 2.51
CA SER A 262 -11.99 0.77 2.61
C SER A 262 -11.47 1.62 1.47
N ILE A 263 -12.41 2.18 0.72
CA ILE A 263 -12.12 3.05 -0.41
C ILE A 263 -12.79 4.38 -0.11
N ALA A 264 -11.99 5.44 -0.18
CA ALA A 264 -12.44 6.78 0.13
C ALA A 264 -13.19 7.41 -1.07
N ASP A 265 -13.40 8.72 -1.05
CA ASP A 265 -14.40 9.39 -1.91
C ASP A 265 -13.96 9.47 -3.38
N ARG A 266 -14.94 9.52 -4.31
CA ARG A 266 -14.77 9.80 -5.75
C ARG A 266 -13.95 8.76 -6.53
N CYS A 267 -14.48 7.54 -6.61
CA CYS A 267 -13.94 6.49 -7.49
C CYS A 267 -14.77 6.32 -8.78
N SER A 268 -14.14 6.40 -9.96
CA SER A 268 -14.88 6.24 -11.23
C SER A 268 -15.16 4.78 -11.60
N LEU A 269 -14.28 3.85 -11.22
CA LEU A 269 -14.45 2.42 -11.43
C LEU A 269 -13.83 1.62 -10.29
N LEU A 270 -14.67 0.89 -9.56
CA LEU A 270 -14.29 -0.02 -8.48
C LEU A 270 -14.67 -1.46 -8.82
N ASN A 271 -13.69 -2.36 -8.90
CA ASN A 271 -13.91 -3.81 -8.94
C ASN A 271 -13.31 -4.47 -7.70
N VAL A 272 -14.16 -5.09 -6.86
CA VAL A 272 -13.71 -5.91 -5.73
C VAL A 272 -14.02 -7.37 -6.02
N GLY A 273 -13.01 -8.24 -5.91
CA GLY A 273 -13.16 -9.68 -6.09
C GLY A 273 -14.05 -10.35 -5.04
N SER A 274 -14.42 -11.60 -5.31
CA SER A 274 -15.28 -12.43 -4.45
C SER A 274 -14.66 -12.74 -3.08
N ASN A 275 -15.49 -13.17 -2.12
CA ASN A 275 -15.11 -13.63 -0.77
C ASN A 275 -14.41 -12.57 0.11
N SER A 276 -14.78 -11.30 -0.01
CA SER A 276 -14.26 -10.22 0.83
C SER A 276 -15.17 -9.99 2.05
N SER A 277 -14.62 -9.72 3.24
CA SER A 277 -15.41 -9.82 4.48
C SER A 277 -16.08 -8.53 4.96
N GLN A 278 -15.53 -7.35 4.60
CA GLN A 278 -16.11 -6.03 4.86
C GLN A 278 -15.65 -5.05 3.77
N ILE A 279 -16.59 -4.39 3.09
CA ILE A 279 -16.29 -3.36 2.08
C ILE A 279 -16.99 -2.06 2.47
N THR A 280 -16.21 -1.01 2.72
CA THR A 280 -16.73 0.36 2.89
C THR A 280 -16.41 1.19 1.66
N ILE A 281 -17.44 1.59 0.95
CA ILE A 281 -17.39 2.52 -0.17
C ILE A 281 -17.96 3.85 0.34
N LYS A 282 -17.15 4.91 0.31
CA LYS A 282 -17.64 6.23 0.74
C LYS A 282 -18.41 6.94 -0.39
N ASP A 283 -18.36 8.26 -0.46
CA ASP A 283 -19.24 9.04 -1.33
C ASP A 283 -18.72 9.15 -2.77
N SER A 284 -19.63 9.37 -3.71
CA SER A 284 -19.36 9.68 -5.13
C SER A 284 -18.63 8.60 -5.95
N VAL A 285 -18.92 7.31 -5.71
CA VAL A 285 -18.46 6.21 -6.58
C VAL A 285 -19.42 5.98 -7.75
N ALA A 286 -18.93 6.05 -9.00
CA ALA A 286 -19.77 6.04 -10.20
C ALA A 286 -20.12 4.62 -10.70
N ASN A 287 -19.13 3.72 -10.75
CA ASN A 287 -19.33 2.34 -11.21
C ASN A 287 -18.67 1.37 -10.21
N CYS A 288 -19.45 0.46 -9.64
CA CYS A 288 -18.96 -0.49 -8.65
C CYS A 288 -19.39 -1.93 -8.99
N ASN A 289 -18.41 -2.82 -9.14
CA ASN A 289 -18.64 -4.25 -9.29
C ASN A 289 -18.06 -4.98 -8.08
N ILE A 290 -18.94 -5.66 -7.35
CA ILE A 290 -18.61 -6.42 -6.16
C ILE A 290 -18.84 -7.89 -6.49
N GLY A 291 -17.80 -8.70 -6.30
CA GLY A 291 -17.84 -10.15 -6.53
C GLY A 291 -18.80 -10.89 -5.61
N GLU A 292 -18.78 -12.22 -5.70
CA GLU A 292 -19.70 -13.10 -4.95
C GLU A 292 -19.25 -13.29 -3.49
N ASN A 293 -20.18 -13.65 -2.59
CA ASN A 293 -19.92 -13.95 -1.18
C ASN A 293 -19.18 -12.84 -0.41
N VAL A 294 -19.51 -11.59 -0.71
CA VAL A 294 -18.98 -10.45 0.04
C VAL A 294 -19.89 -10.15 1.24
N LEU A 295 -19.31 -10.01 2.42
CA LEU A 295 -20.04 -9.67 3.64
C LEU A 295 -19.82 -8.19 4.00
N GLY A 296 -20.81 -7.57 4.68
CA GLY A 296 -20.66 -6.27 5.32
C GLY A 296 -20.31 -5.12 4.37
N ILE A 297 -21.19 -4.84 3.40
CA ILE A 297 -21.03 -3.69 2.49
C ILE A 297 -21.72 -2.45 3.07
N THR A 298 -20.99 -1.35 3.15
CA THR A 298 -21.52 -0.02 3.47
C THR A 298 -21.22 0.93 2.32
N VAL A 299 -22.24 1.64 1.81
CA VAL A 299 -22.10 2.65 0.75
C VAL A 299 -22.54 4.02 1.27
N GLY A 300 -21.73 5.06 1.02
CA GLY A 300 -22.02 6.44 1.42
C GLY A 300 -23.20 7.07 0.66
N ASN A 301 -23.83 8.08 1.28
CA ASN A 301 -25.06 8.74 0.81
C ASN A 301 -24.89 9.59 -0.47
N GLY A 302 -23.65 9.89 -0.90
CA GLY A 302 -23.35 10.79 -2.03
C GLY A 302 -22.93 10.11 -3.33
N SER A 303 -23.11 8.80 -3.47
CA SER A 303 -22.69 8.05 -4.66
C SER A 303 -23.80 8.00 -5.72
N PRO A 304 -23.64 8.65 -6.91
CA PRO A 304 -24.50 8.36 -8.05
C PRO A 304 -24.12 6.97 -8.57
N LEU A 305 -24.73 5.96 -7.98
CA LEU A 305 -24.52 4.54 -8.31
C LEU A 305 -25.19 4.22 -9.66
N SER A 306 -24.67 4.78 -10.76
CA SER A 306 -25.26 4.61 -12.10
C SER A 306 -25.16 3.15 -12.58
N GLU A 307 -24.12 2.41 -12.21
CA GLU A 307 -24.00 0.98 -12.53
C GLU A 307 -23.33 0.21 -11.38
N VAL A 308 -24.15 -0.47 -10.56
CA VAL A 308 -23.65 -1.38 -9.51
C VAL A 308 -23.97 -2.82 -9.89
N TYR A 309 -22.94 -3.66 -9.97
CA TYR A 309 -23.10 -5.11 -10.09
C TYR A 309 -22.70 -5.78 -8.79
N ILE A 310 -23.57 -6.61 -8.25
CA ILE A 310 -23.34 -7.33 -6.99
C ILE A 310 -23.50 -8.81 -7.26
N GLY A 311 -22.45 -9.58 -6.96
CA GLY A 311 -22.46 -11.03 -7.07
C GLY A 311 -23.45 -11.69 -6.11
N HIS A 312 -23.68 -12.99 -6.31
CA HIS A 312 -24.56 -13.79 -5.46
C HIS A 312 -23.98 -13.93 -4.02
N GLY A 313 -24.85 -14.03 -3.01
CA GLY A 313 -24.44 -14.28 -1.61
C GLY A 313 -23.92 -13.07 -0.83
N VAL A 314 -24.28 -11.86 -1.28
CA VAL A 314 -23.82 -10.61 -0.66
C VAL A 314 -24.78 -10.12 0.43
N ASN A 315 -24.26 -9.74 1.60
CA ASN A 315 -25.04 -9.24 2.74
C ASN A 315 -24.71 -7.77 3.04
N PHE A 316 -25.72 -6.90 2.99
CA PHE A 316 -25.60 -5.49 3.36
C PHE A 316 -25.91 -5.30 4.84
N ASP A 317 -25.07 -4.55 5.55
CA ASP A 317 -25.31 -4.20 6.94
C ASP A 317 -24.95 -2.72 7.19
N PRO A 318 -25.94 -1.84 7.45
CA PRO A 318 -27.38 -2.06 7.40
C PRO A 318 -27.89 -2.24 5.94
N ALA A 319 -29.14 -2.70 5.77
CA ALA A 319 -29.78 -2.77 4.45
C ALA A 319 -29.67 -1.40 3.73
N PRO A 320 -29.32 -1.36 2.44
CA PRO A 320 -29.05 -0.10 1.75
C PRO A 320 -30.32 0.74 1.69
N VAL A 321 -30.28 1.96 2.24
CA VAL A 321 -31.34 2.95 2.12
C VAL A 321 -31.10 3.75 0.85
N ILE A 322 -31.83 3.46 -0.22
CA ILE A 322 -31.77 4.22 -1.47
C ILE A 322 -32.67 5.45 -1.31
N THR A 323 -32.09 6.62 -1.04
CA THR A 323 -32.83 7.87 -0.76
C THR A 323 -33.16 8.70 -2.01
N ALA A 324 -32.97 8.17 -3.23
CA ALA A 324 -33.40 8.87 -4.44
C ALA A 324 -34.84 8.48 -4.79
N PRO A 325 -35.80 9.43 -4.84
CA PRO A 325 -37.15 9.12 -5.27
C PRO A 325 -37.16 8.67 -6.74
N GLY A 326 -37.53 7.41 -6.99
CA GLY A 326 -38.09 6.96 -8.26
C GLY A 326 -37.19 6.25 -9.28
N VAL A 327 -35.90 5.97 -9.05
CA VAL A 327 -35.06 5.24 -10.03
C VAL A 327 -34.00 4.35 -9.35
N ILE A 328 -33.88 3.06 -9.71
CA ILE A 328 -33.01 2.04 -9.08
C ILE A 328 -32.16 1.30 -10.13
N GLU A 329 -31.28 1.92 -10.90
CA GLU A 329 -30.89 1.44 -12.26
C GLU A 329 -30.29 0.02 -12.49
N LYS A 330 -29.94 -0.81 -11.49
CA LYS A 330 -29.68 -2.27 -11.71
C LYS A 330 -29.43 -3.09 -10.43
N PHE A 331 -30.22 -4.13 -10.14
CA PHE A 331 -29.77 -5.24 -9.28
C PHE A 331 -30.27 -6.59 -9.81
N MET A 332 -29.45 -7.64 -9.65
CA MET A 332 -29.92 -9.03 -9.67
C MET A 332 -29.68 -9.59 -8.27
N SER A 333 -30.71 -9.58 -7.42
CA SER A 333 -30.60 -10.06 -6.04
C SER A 333 -31.86 -10.80 -5.61
N THR A 334 -31.69 -11.88 -4.85
CA THR A 334 -32.75 -12.55 -4.08
C THR A 334 -33.05 -11.82 -2.77
N VAL A 335 -32.30 -10.75 -2.46
CA VAL A 335 -32.47 -9.91 -1.27
C VAL A 335 -33.62 -8.94 -1.48
N ALA A 336 -34.42 -8.74 -0.44
CA ALA A 336 -35.52 -7.79 -0.47
C ALA A 336 -35.00 -6.35 -0.68
N VAL A 337 -35.59 -5.61 -1.61
CA VAL A 337 -35.25 -4.21 -1.90
C VAL A 337 -36.32 -3.30 -1.30
N THR A 338 -35.94 -2.28 -0.52
CA THR A 338 -36.87 -1.23 -0.08
C THR A 338 -36.96 -0.13 -1.13
N VAL A 339 -38.17 0.26 -1.52
CA VAL A 339 -38.46 1.34 -2.47
C VAL A 339 -39.35 2.37 -1.80
N ASP A 340 -38.92 3.63 -1.82
CA ASP A 340 -39.74 4.75 -1.37
C ASP A 340 -40.77 5.12 -2.45
N ILE A 341 -42.04 4.97 -2.11
CA ILE A 341 -43.19 5.27 -2.98
C ILE A 341 -43.93 6.55 -2.56
N THR A 342 -43.31 7.43 -1.75
CA THR A 342 -43.94 8.64 -1.23
C THR A 342 -44.58 9.48 -2.34
N GLY A 343 -45.91 9.55 -2.34
CA GLY A 343 -46.71 10.33 -3.30
C GLY A 343 -46.72 9.79 -4.72
N GLN A 344 -46.30 8.55 -4.95
CA GLN A 344 -46.26 7.91 -6.27
C GLN A 344 -47.47 7.01 -6.49
N THR A 345 -48.04 7.04 -7.70
CA THR A 345 -49.07 6.08 -8.14
C THR A 345 -48.52 4.97 -9.02
N THR A 346 -47.32 5.17 -9.55
CA THR A 346 -46.64 4.26 -10.47
C THR A 346 -45.33 3.81 -9.85
N LEU A 347 -45.13 2.50 -9.79
CA LEU A 347 -43.86 1.90 -9.38
C LEU A 347 -43.01 1.62 -10.62
N GLU A 348 -41.98 2.43 -10.84
CA GLU A 348 -41.04 2.29 -11.96
C GLU A 348 -40.03 1.15 -11.72
N LEU A 349 -40.11 0.13 -12.55
CA LEU A 349 -39.26 -1.08 -12.57
C LEU A 349 -38.31 -1.11 -13.79
N ALA A 350 -37.94 0.05 -14.34
CA ALA A 350 -37.15 0.17 -15.56
C ALA A 350 -35.75 -0.48 -15.46
N GLY A 351 -35.43 -1.41 -16.37
CA GLY A 351 -34.06 -1.98 -16.51
C GLY A 351 -33.78 -3.27 -15.74
N TYR A 352 -34.78 -3.88 -15.08
CA TYR A 352 -34.52 -4.93 -14.10
C TYR A 352 -34.94 -6.35 -14.47
N LYS A 353 -34.08 -7.30 -14.07
CA LYS A 353 -34.35 -8.74 -14.03
C LYS A 353 -34.79 -9.20 -12.63
N TYR A 354 -35.73 -8.51 -11.97
CA TYR A 354 -36.16 -8.89 -10.61
C TYR A 354 -37.18 -10.03 -10.59
N ALA A 355 -36.87 -11.11 -9.88
CA ALA A 355 -37.86 -12.00 -9.28
C ALA A 355 -37.55 -12.05 -7.78
N GLY A 356 -38.46 -11.57 -6.92
CA GLY A 356 -38.17 -11.42 -5.48
C GLY A 356 -39.13 -10.50 -4.72
N ILE A 357 -38.71 -10.08 -3.52
CA ILE A 357 -39.48 -9.27 -2.58
C ILE A 357 -39.12 -7.78 -2.73
N ILE A 358 -40.13 -6.94 -2.93
CA ILE A 358 -40.03 -5.47 -2.89
C ILE A 358 -40.71 -4.98 -1.61
N LYS A 359 -39.93 -4.43 -0.69
CA LYS A 359 -40.43 -3.69 0.46
C LYS A 359 -40.84 -2.28 0.03
N LEU A 360 -42.03 -1.84 0.40
CA LEU A 360 -42.55 -0.51 0.07
C LEU A 360 -42.43 0.37 1.32
N ALA A 361 -41.72 1.48 1.20
CA ALA A 361 -41.61 2.51 2.23
C ALA A 361 -42.31 3.79 1.74
N SER A 362 -42.79 4.61 2.67
CA SER A 362 -43.30 5.95 2.38
C SER A 362 -43.22 6.82 3.63
N GLN A 363 -43.12 8.13 3.44
CA GLN A 363 -43.31 9.13 4.50
C GLN A 363 -44.78 9.33 4.87
N ASN A 364 -45.70 8.90 4.00
CA ASN A 364 -47.14 8.92 4.26
C ASN A 364 -47.56 7.61 4.93
N ALA A 365 -48.56 7.67 5.82
CA ALA A 365 -49.16 6.48 6.42
C ALA A 365 -49.97 5.63 5.41
N SER A 366 -50.31 6.21 4.26
CA SER A 366 -51.10 5.56 3.22
C SER A 366 -50.65 5.98 1.83
N GLU A 367 -50.56 5.01 0.92
CA GLU A 367 -50.25 5.21 -0.50
C GLU A 367 -51.20 4.41 -1.40
N SER A 368 -51.22 4.75 -2.68
CA SER A 368 -51.97 4.01 -3.70
C SER A 368 -51.09 3.72 -4.91
N LEU A 369 -51.07 2.47 -5.38
CA LEU A 369 -50.37 2.07 -6.60
C LEU A 369 -51.37 1.48 -7.60
N ASN A 370 -51.36 1.98 -8.83
CA ASN A 370 -52.24 1.49 -9.90
C ASN A 370 -51.46 0.97 -11.13
N GLN A 371 -50.15 1.25 -11.18
CA GLN A 371 -49.27 0.86 -12.27
C GLN A 371 -47.91 0.40 -11.75
N LEU A 372 -47.37 -0.64 -12.38
CA LEU A 372 -45.96 -1.01 -12.33
C LEU A 372 -45.41 -0.77 -13.73
N HIS A 373 -44.63 0.28 -13.94
CA HIS A 373 -44.10 0.51 -15.27
C HIS A 373 -42.77 -0.24 -15.42
N LYS A 374 -42.62 -1.02 -16.49
CA LYS A 374 -41.38 -1.72 -16.80
C LYS A 374 -41.06 -1.53 -18.28
N THR A 375 -39.91 -0.93 -18.59
CA THR A 375 -39.43 -0.79 -19.98
C THR A 375 -39.30 -2.18 -20.63
N PRO A 376 -39.98 -2.46 -21.75
CA PRO A 376 -39.99 -3.79 -22.34
C PRO A 376 -38.63 -4.15 -22.99
N GLY A 377 -37.86 -5.02 -22.34
CA GLY A 377 -36.76 -5.75 -22.96
C GLY A 377 -37.24 -7.05 -23.66
N PRO A 378 -36.66 -7.43 -24.81
CA PRO A 378 -37.15 -8.55 -25.63
C PRO A 378 -36.98 -9.96 -25.02
N ASN A 379 -36.27 -10.11 -23.89
CA ASN A 379 -35.88 -11.42 -23.33
C ASN A 379 -36.05 -11.55 -21.80
N GLU A 380 -37.06 -10.91 -21.19
CA GLU A 380 -37.14 -10.84 -19.72
C GLU A 380 -38.27 -11.69 -19.11
N THR A 381 -37.88 -12.83 -18.53
CA THR A 381 -38.72 -13.87 -17.90
C THR A 381 -38.91 -13.73 -16.39
N ASN A 382 -38.33 -12.73 -15.73
CA ASN A 382 -38.26 -12.72 -14.27
C ASN A 382 -39.50 -12.07 -13.64
N PHE A 383 -40.55 -12.87 -13.49
CA PHE A 383 -41.69 -12.71 -12.60
C PHE A 383 -41.93 -14.10 -11.98
N PRO A 384 -42.41 -14.21 -10.73
CA PRO A 384 -43.20 -13.22 -9.98
C PRO A 384 -42.41 -12.20 -9.14
N VAL A 385 -43.10 -11.12 -8.72
CA VAL A 385 -42.62 -10.07 -7.79
C VAL A 385 -43.59 -9.98 -6.62
N GLU A 386 -43.08 -9.96 -5.39
CA GLU A 386 -43.88 -9.85 -4.17
C GLU A 386 -43.74 -8.47 -3.54
N LEU A 387 -44.84 -7.74 -3.37
CA LEU A 387 -44.89 -6.42 -2.74
C LEU A 387 -45.20 -6.55 -1.24
N ARG A 388 -44.42 -5.87 -0.38
CA ARG A 388 -44.59 -5.85 1.08
C ARG A 388 -44.46 -4.44 1.66
N PRO A 389 -45.53 -3.80 2.16
CA PRO A 389 -45.39 -2.53 2.87
C PRO A 389 -44.57 -2.68 4.15
N GLU A 390 -43.79 -1.66 4.52
CA GLU A 390 -43.12 -1.57 5.82
C GLU A 390 -44.14 -1.31 6.95
N ALA A 391 -43.76 -1.66 8.18
CA ALA A 391 -44.59 -1.41 9.35
C ALA A 391 -45.02 0.07 9.44
N GLY A 392 -46.29 0.32 9.73
CA GLY A 392 -46.91 1.64 9.73
C GLY A 392 -47.41 2.16 8.38
N LEU A 393 -47.15 1.45 7.26
CA LEU A 393 -47.62 1.83 5.92
C LEU A 393 -48.79 0.97 5.45
N LYS A 394 -49.83 1.61 4.91
CA LYS A 394 -50.91 0.96 4.15
C LYS A 394 -50.81 1.29 2.67
N VAL A 395 -50.75 0.27 1.81
CA VAL A 395 -50.70 0.46 0.36
C VAL A 395 -51.96 -0.10 -0.27
N THR A 396 -52.70 0.74 -0.99
CA THR A 396 -53.84 0.31 -1.81
C THR A 396 -53.37 0.01 -3.22
N LEU A 397 -53.42 -1.25 -3.63
CA LEU A 397 -53.27 -1.65 -5.03
C LEU A 397 -54.61 -1.43 -5.72
N THR A 398 -54.68 -0.47 -6.63
CA THR A 398 -55.90 -0.15 -7.37
C THR A 398 -55.99 -0.99 -8.63
N GLY A 399 -57.01 -1.83 -8.71
CA GLY A 399 -57.23 -2.73 -9.84
C GLY A 399 -57.83 -2.01 -11.04
N THR A 400 -57.23 -2.18 -12.22
CA THR A 400 -57.82 -1.76 -13.48
C THR A 400 -58.70 -2.88 -14.05
N PRO A 401 -60.00 -2.63 -14.32
CA PRO A 401 -60.87 -3.59 -14.99
C PRO A 401 -60.33 -4.00 -16.36
N TYR A 402 -60.64 -5.22 -16.78
CA TYR A 402 -60.13 -5.78 -18.04
C TYR A 402 -60.44 -4.90 -19.26
N GLU A 403 -61.66 -4.38 -19.33
CA GLU A 403 -62.14 -3.49 -20.39
C GLU A 403 -61.51 -2.09 -20.37
N SER A 404 -60.82 -1.72 -19.28
CA SER A 404 -60.20 -0.40 -19.08
C SER A 404 -58.67 -0.44 -19.22
N ILE A 405 -58.09 -1.57 -19.64
CA ILE A 405 -56.65 -1.68 -19.91
C ILE A 405 -56.32 -0.88 -21.18
N SER A 406 -55.46 0.12 -21.04
CA SER A 406 -55.08 1.06 -22.09
C SER A 406 -53.57 1.29 -22.19
N ALA A 407 -52.76 0.74 -21.28
CA ALA A 407 -51.32 0.90 -21.26
C ALA A 407 -50.61 -0.32 -20.65
N ASP A 408 -49.33 -0.48 -20.98
CA ASP A 408 -48.45 -1.43 -20.29
C ASP A 408 -48.32 -1.07 -18.81
N GLY A 409 -48.18 -2.09 -17.97
CA GLY A 409 -47.88 -1.93 -16.55
C GLY A 409 -49.09 -1.76 -15.63
N GLN A 410 -50.31 -1.67 -16.16
CA GLN A 410 -51.51 -1.60 -15.30
C GLN A 410 -51.68 -2.88 -14.46
N ILE A 411 -52.08 -2.69 -13.20
CA ILE A 411 -52.40 -3.79 -12.28
C ILE A 411 -53.84 -4.25 -12.55
N MET A 412 -54.02 -5.46 -13.04
CA MET A 412 -55.33 -6.06 -13.33
C MET A 412 -55.69 -7.08 -12.23
N ILE A 413 -56.39 -6.59 -11.20
CA ILE A 413 -56.89 -7.37 -10.06
C ILE A 413 -58.39 -7.09 -9.84
N ARG A 414 -59.09 -7.96 -9.12
CA ARG A 414 -60.54 -7.83 -8.87
C ARG A 414 -60.80 -6.81 -7.77
N GLY A 415 -60.93 -5.55 -8.15
CA GLY A 415 -61.13 -4.44 -7.23
C GLY A 415 -59.85 -4.06 -6.49
N ASP A 416 -59.98 -3.19 -5.50
CA ASP A 416 -58.82 -2.67 -4.76
C ASP A 416 -58.39 -3.64 -3.65
N VAL A 417 -57.08 -3.77 -3.48
CA VAL A 417 -56.47 -4.58 -2.42
C VAL A 417 -55.65 -3.67 -1.51
N VAL A 418 -56.00 -3.64 -0.22
CA VAL A 418 -55.19 -2.95 0.80
C VAL A 418 -54.21 -3.92 1.41
N LEU A 419 -52.93 -3.55 1.41
CA LEU A 419 -51.83 -4.24 2.08
C LEU A 419 -51.48 -3.46 3.36
N ASP A 420 -51.51 -4.13 4.51
CA ASP A 420 -51.17 -3.54 5.80
C ASP A 420 -49.78 -4.02 6.27
N GLY A 421 -48.82 -3.10 6.31
CA GLY A 421 -47.44 -3.40 6.69
C GLY A 421 -47.30 -3.84 8.16
N ASP A 422 -48.19 -3.41 9.06
CA ASP A 422 -48.18 -3.85 10.47
C ASP A 422 -48.57 -5.32 10.62
N ARG A 423 -49.36 -5.84 9.67
CA ARG A 423 -49.73 -7.25 9.60
C ARG A 423 -48.71 -8.09 8.85
N GLY A 424 -47.81 -7.46 8.10
CA GLY A 424 -46.89 -8.15 7.20
C GLY A 424 -47.57 -8.68 5.93
N ASP A 425 -48.67 -8.06 5.48
CA ASP A 425 -49.36 -8.44 4.26
C ASP A 425 -48.42 -8.41 3.05
N ALA A 426 -48.57 -9.39 2.15
CA ALA A 426 -47.78 -9.48 0.93
C ALA A 426 -48.66 -9.80 -0.29
N PHE A 427 -48.31 -9.22 -1.44
CA PHE A 427 -49.04 -9.41 -2.70
C PHE A 427 -48.09 -9.75 -3.85
N THR A 428 -48.28 -10.93 -4.42
CA THR A 428 -47.44 -11.43 -5.50
C THR A 428 -48.08 -11.18 -6.84
N LEU A 429 -47.39 -10.42 -7.68
CA LEU A 429 -47.78 -10.10 -9.05
C LEU A 429 -46.97 -10.92 -10.05
N LYS A 430 -47.63 -11.38 -11.11
CA LYS A 430 -46.97 -11.92 -12.30
C LYS A 430 -47.38 -11.13 -13.54
N ARG A 431 -46.48 -11.09 -14.52
CA ARG A 431 -46.76 -10.45 -15.81
C ARG A 431 -47.65 -11.36 -16.66
N LYS A 432 -48.64 -10.79 -17.33
CA LYS A 432 -49.48 -11.47 -18.31
C LYS A 432 -49.73 -10.57 -19.51
N LYS A 433 -49.65 -11.13 -20.73
CA LYS A 433 -50.03 -10.41 -21.94
C LYS A 433 -51.54 -10.46 -22.14
N MET A 434 -52.17 -9.30 -22.31
CA MET A 434 -53.61 -9.15 -22.56
C MET A 434 -53.81 -8.23 -23.77
N GLY A 435 -54.11 -8.82 -24.93
CA GLY A 435 -54.08 -8.09 -26.20
C GLY A 435 -52.67 -7.60 -26.53
N ASP A 436 -52.54 -6.31 -26.83
CA ASP A 436 -51.27 -5.65 -27.14
C ASP A 436 -50.50 -5.22 -25.88
N PHE A 437 -51.17 -5.21 -24.71
CA PHE A 437 -50.59 -4.71 -23.46
C PHE A 437 -50.05 -5.84 -22.57
N SER A 438 -49.02 -5.52 -21.82
CA SER A 438 -48.43 -6.30 -20.74
C SER A 438 -48.94 -5.77 -19.40
N VAL A 439 -49.75 -6.55 -18.71
CA VAL A 439 -50.34 -6.19 -17.41
C VAL A 439 -49.78 -7.02 -16.28
N PHE A 440 -50.01 -6.59 -15.04
CA PHE A 440 -49.69 -7.33 -13.83
C PHE A 440 -50.94 -7.92 -13.21
N VAL A 441 -50.95 -9.24 -13.02
CA VAL A 441 -52.08 -9.96 -12.42
C VAL A 441 -51.66 -10.59 -11.10
N GLU A 442 -52.64 -10.82 -10.23
CA GLU A 442 -52.44 -11.59 -9.01
C GLU A 442 -51.91 -13.00 -9.34
N ASP A 443 -50.84 -13.39 -8.64
CA ASP A 443 -50.32 -14.76 -8.62
C ASP A 443 -50.67 -15.45 -7.30
N SER A 444 -50.37 -14.78 -6.19
CA SER A 444 -50.69 -15.24 -4.83
C SER A 444 -50.81 -14.06 -3.88
N ARG A 445 -51.49 -14.29 -2.74
CA ARG A 445 -51.64 -13.33 -1.66
C ARG A 445 -51.36 -14.02 -0.34
N SER A 446 -50.54 -13.38 0.49
CA SER A 446 -50.29 -13.82 1.87
C SER A 446 -50.85 -12.75 2.80
N VAL A 447 -51.84 -13.13 3.57
CA VAL A 447 -52.44 -12.28 4.61
C VAL A 447 -52.00 -12.89 5.94
N TYR A 448 -51.17 -12.17 6.68
CA TYR A 448 -50.65 -12.62 7.97
C TYR A 448 -51.51 -12.11 9.14
#